data_AF-A0A1L8P8T3-F1
#
_entry.id   AF-A0A1L8P8T3-F1
#
_cell.length_a   1.000
_cell.length_b   1.000
_cell.length_c   1.000
_cell.angle_alpha   90.00
_cell.angle_beta   90.00
_cell.angle_gamma   90.00
#
_symmetry.space_group_name_H-M   'P 1'
#
loop_
_entity.id
_entity.type
_entity.pdbx_description
1 polymer ?
#
loop_
_entity_poly.entity_id
_entity_poly.type
_entity_poly.pdbx_seq_one_letter_code
_entity_poly.pdbx_strand_id
1 'polypeptide(L)'
;MTYNVQPLRTQQEINDFLFCLRRNQHAERDVFLFLIGINSGLRMSDIVKLKKQDLLTAKNPRIVEQKTGKTRILYLGSLQDLIQDYTKTLDPDDYLFPSSKGGHLEVNTIYQMFQKVAKLLGRDDIGTHTLRKTFGYHCYKKTKDVATLMEIFGHSSEKITKRYNSNSL
;
A
#
# COMPACT_ATOMS: atom_id res chain seq x y z
N MET A 1 -7.67 21.79 -5.62
CA MET A 1 -6.78 21.09 -6.58
C MET A 1 -7.03 19.60 -6.48
N THR A 2 -7.60 19.00 -7.52
CA THR A 2 -7.83 17.55 -7.56
C THR A 2 -6.50 16.89 -7.89
N TYR A 3 -5.81 16.32 -6.89
CA TYR A 3 -4.55 15.62 -7.12
C TYR A 3 -4.76 14.49 -8.14
N ASN A 4 -4.07 14.56 -9.28
CA ASN A 4 -4.10 13.56 -10.36
C ASN A 4 -3.30 12.29 -9.98
N VAL A 5 -3.61 11.66 -8.84
CA VAL A 5 -2.91 10.44 -8.43
C VAL A 5 -3.58 9.23 -9.09
N GLN A 6 -2.84 8.40 -9.82
CA GLN A 6 -3.36 7.25 -10.57
C GLN A 6 -2.83 5.90 -10.04
N PRO A 7 -3.54 4.79 -10.33
CA PRO A 7 -3.02 3.44 -10.08
C PRO A 7 -1.93 3.02 -11.09
N LEU A 8 -1.14 2.02 -10.70
CA LEU A 8 -0.35 1.19 -11.62
C LEU A 8 -1.26 0.08 -12.15
N ARG A 9 -1.56 0.09 -13.45
CA ARG A 9 -2.61 -0.76 -14.06
C ARG A 9 -2.09 -2.05 -14.67
N THR A 10 -0.81 -2.09 -15.01
CA THR A 10 -0.17 -3.22 -15.69
C THR A 10 0.91 -3.87 -14.82
N GLN A 11 1.22 -5.13 -15.10
CA GLN A 11 2.34 -5.79 -14.46
C GLN A 11 3.67 -5.10 -14.80
N GLN A 12 3.78 -4.55 -16.01
CA GLN A 12 4.97 -3.80 -16.42
C GLN A 12 5.16 -2.55 -15.57
N GLU A 13 4.13 -1.73 -15.36
CA GLU A 13 4.22 -0.55 -14.49
C GLU A 13 4.61 -0.90 -13.05
N ILE A 14 4.11 -2.02 -12.52
CA ILE A 14 4.49 -2.52 -11.20
C ILE A 14 5.96 -2.93 -11.19
N ASN A 15 6.42 -3.65 -12.21
CA ASN A 15 7.80 -4.11 -12.33
C ASN A 15 8.77 -2.94 -12.50
N ASP A 16 8.42 -1.92 -13.28
CA ASP A 16 9.22 -0.71 -13.48
C ASP A 16 9.36 0.08 -12.18
N PHE A 17 8.26 0.20 -11.42
CA PHE A 17 8.30 0.84 -10.11
C PHE A 17 9.20 0.10 -9.13
N LEU A 18 9.05 -1.23 -9.03
CA LEU A 18 9.91 -2.10 -8.22
C LEU A 18 11.38 -2.01 -8.65
N PHE A 19 11.64 -1.94 -9.94
CA PHE A 19 12.98 -1.78 -10.49
C PHE A 19 13.63 -0.48 -10.00
N CYS A 20 12.90 0.64 -9.98
CA CYS A 20 13.41 1.89 -9.41
C CYS A 20 13.62 1.78 -7.89
N LEU A 21 12.67 1.21 -7.13
CA LEU A 21 12.79 1.07 -5.67
C LEU A 21 14.00 0.23 -5.25
N ARG A 22 14.33 -0.83 -6.01
CA ARG A 22 15.50 -1.67 -5.74
C ARG A 22 16.85 -0.94 -5.83
N ARG A 23 16.87 0.29 -6.36
CA ARG A 23 18.06 1.15 -6.46
C ARG A 23 18.14 2.20 -5.36
N ASN A 24 17.13 2.27 -4.48
CA ASN A 24 17.17 3.16 -3.34
C ASN A 24 18.15 2.64 -2.28
N GLN A 25 18.64 3.55 -1.44
CA GLN A 25 19.48 3.21 -0.29
C GLN A 25 18.84 2.19 0.67
N HIS A 26 17.50 2.22 0.80
CA HIS A 26 16.74 1.31 1.65
C HIS A 26 15.85 0.37 0.83
N ALA A 27 16.43 -0.23 -0.22
CA ALA A 27 15.72 -1.04 -1.21
C ALA A 27 14.77 -2.10 -0.61
N GLU A 28 15.22 -2.90 0.36
CA GLU A 28 14.39 -3.95 0.97
C GLU A 28 13.15 -3.38 1.65
N ARG A 29 13.32 -2.36 2.50
CA ARG A 29 12.23 -1.66 3.19
C ARG A 29 11.25 -1.03 2.19
N ASP A 30 11.78 -0.35 1.19
CA ASP A 30 10.98 0.40 0.22
C ASP A 30 10.16 -0.55 -0.68
N VAL A 31 10.76 -1.67 -1.11
CA VAL A 31 10.08 -2.75 -1.84
C VAL A 31 9.02 -3.41 -0.97
N PHE A 32 9.33 -3.75 0.29
CA PHE A 32 8.38 -4.37 1.19
C PHE A 32 7.17 -3.46 1.46
N LEU A 33 7.41 -2.15 1.68
CA LEU A 33 6.36 -1.14 1.84
C LEU A 33 5.45 -1.08 0.61
N PHE A 34 6.04 -1.08 -0.57
CA PHE A 34 5.31 -1.06 -1.83
C PHE A 34 4.42 -2.30 -1.97
N LEU A 35 4.97 -3.50 -1.72
CA LEU A 35 4.25 -4.76 -1.82
C LEU A 35 3.10 -4.85 -0.82
N ILE A 36 3.31 -4.45 0.44
CA ILE A 36 2.24 -4.35 1.43
C ILE A 36 1.16 -3.37 0.95
N GLY A 37 1.54 -2.21 0.42
CA GLY A 37 0.56 -1.21 0.00
C GLY A 37 -0.31 -1.63 -1.18
N ILE A 38 0.25 -2.31 -2.19
CA ILE A 38 -0.54 -2.77 -3.35
C ILE A 38 -1.36 -4.04 -3.08
N ASN A 39 -1.16 -4.71 -1.92
CA ASN A 39 -1.87 -5.94 -1.53
C ASN A 39 -2.82 -5.77 -0.32
N SER A 40 -2.70 -4.68 0.44
CA SER A 40 -3.52 -4.46 1.65
C SER A 40 -4.69 -3.50 1.47
N GLY A 41 -4.62 -2.61 0.46
CA GLY A 41 -5.61 -1.54 0.28
C GLY A 41 -5.60 -0.48 1.38
N LEU A 42 -4.64 -0.49 2.30
CA LEU A 42 -4.52 0.48 3.40
C LEU A 42 -4.11 1.88 2.89
N ARG A 43 -4.35 2.92 3.70
CA ARG A 43 -3.78 4.25 3.41
C ARG A 43 -2.32 4.26 3.83
N MET A 44 -1.52 5.11 3.18
CA MET A 44 -0.11 5.24 3.53
C MET A 44 0.11 5.59 5.01
N SER A 45 -0.77 6.41 5.59
CA SER A 45 -0.74 6.76 7.02
C SER A 45 -0.96 5.58 7.96
N ASP A 46 -1.68 4.55 7.51
CA ASP A 46 -1.89 3.31 8.27
C ASP A 46 -0.70 2.36 8.03
N ILE A 47 -0.23 2.24 6.78
CA ILE A 47 0.90 1.36 6.39
C ILE A 47 2.16 1.69 7.19
N VAL A 48 2.54 2.97 7.29
CA VAL A 48 3.77 3.36 7.98
C VAL A 48 3.77 3.00 9.47
N LYS A 49 2.59 2.82 10.07
CA LYS A 49 2.43 2.53 11.49
C LYS A 49 2.36 1.03 11.80
N LEU A 50 2.37 0.18 10.79
CA LEU A 50 2.33 -1.26 10.98
C LEU A 50 3.54 -1.73 11.79
N LYS A 51 3.28 -2.59 12.76
CA LYS A 51 4.26 -3.32 13.55
C LYS A 51 4.31 -4.79 13.15
N LYS A 52 5.34 -5.51 13.58
CA LYS A 52 5.45 -6.96 13.35
C LYS A 52 4.21 -7.74 13.82
N GLN A 53 3.76 -7.46 15.04
CA GLN A 53 2.60 -8.15 15.62
C GLN A 53 1.31 -7.94 14.79
N ASP A 54 1.17 -6.80 14.10
CA ASP A 54 -0.02 -6.52 13.32
C ASP A 54 -0.17 -7.48 12.12
N LEU A 55 0.93 -8.07 11.63
CA LEU A 55 0.89 -8.95 10.46
C LEU A 55 0.98 -10.45 10.81
N LEU A 56 1.53 -10.79 11.98
CA LEU A 56 1.80 -12.19 12.38
C LEU A 56 0.79 -12.76 13.38
N THR A 57 -0.21 -12.00 13.80
CA THR A 57 -1.26 -12.47 14.72
C THR A 57 -2.14 -13.58 14.15
N ALA A 58 -2.32 -13.63 12.82
CA ALA A 58 -3.10 -14.65 12.14
C ALA A 58 -2.76 -14.71 10.66
N LYS A 59 -3.20 -15.77 9.96
CA LYS A 59 -3.11 -15.91 8.50
C LYS A 59 -3.69 -14.69 7.76
N ASN A 60 -4.80 -14.16 8.28
CA ASN A 60 -5.47 -12.96 7.80
C ASN A 60 -5.56 -11.95 8.95
N PRO A 61 -4.56 -11.07 9.13
CA PRO A 61 -4.52 -10.16 10.26
C PRO A 61 -5.65 -9.13 10.21
N ARG A 62 -6.11 -8.71 11.38
CA ARG A 62 -7.12 -7.66 11.55
C ARG A 62 -6.46 -6.36 11.96
N ILE A 63 -6.70 -5.29 11.20
CA ILE A 63 -6.12 -3.97 11.45
C ILE A 63 -7.21 -2.93 11.59
N VAL A 64 -7.10 -2.06 12.60
CA VAL A 64 -8.00 -0.93 12.80
C VAL A 64 -7.44 0.28 12.05
N GLU A 65 -8.15 0.77 11.03
CA GLU A 65 -7.77 2.00 10.33
C GLU A 65 -7.90 3.20 11.27
N GLN A 66 -6.84 4.00 11.41
CA GLN A 66 -6.84 5.09 12.39
C GLN A 66 -7.85 6.20 12.04
N LYS A 67 -7.99 6.51 10.75
CA LYS A 67 -8.86 7.59 10.30
C LYS A 67 -10.35 7.27 10.44
N THR A 68 -10.72 6.00 10.28
CA THR A 68 -12.13 5.60 10.19
C THR A 68 -12.59 4.81 11.40
N GLY A 69 -11.66 4.29 12.22
CA GLY A 69 -11.94 3.36 13.32
C GLY A 69 -12.42 1.99 12.84
N LYS A 70 -12.43 1.72 11.53
CA LYS A 70 -12.95 0.47 10.99
C LYS A 70 -11.90 -0.63 11.02
N THR A 71 -12.29 -1.79 11.50
CA THR A 71 -11.49 -3.02 11.42
C THR A 71 -11.52 -3.56 9.99
N ARG A 72 -10.35 -3.91 9.45
CA ARG A 72 -10.17 -4.59 8.18
C ARG A 72 -9.45 -5.90 8.37
N ILE A 73 -9.86 -6.90 7.59
CA ILE A 73 -9.11 -8.13 7.42
C ILE A 73 -8.17 -7.94 6.23
N LEU A 74 -6.87 -8.17 6.43
CA LEU A 74 -5.92 -8.17 5.33
C LEU A 74 -5.73 -9.59 4.80
N TYR A 75 -5.87 -9.74 3.48
CA TYR A 75 -5.70 -11.02 2.80
C TYR A 75 -4.27 -11.15 2.25
N LEU A 76 -3.28 -11.24 3.14
CA LEU A 76 -1.85 -11.26 2.80
C LEU A 76 -1.29 -12.68 2.61
N GLY A 77 -2.15 -13.67 2.32
CA GLY A 77 -1.74 -15.07 2.22
C GLY A 77 -0.61 -15.31 1.22
N SER A 78 -0.59 -14.60 0.09
CA SER A 78 0.46 -14.70 -0.93
C SER A 78 1.78 -14.00 -0.55
N LEU A 79 1.81 -13.26 0.56
CA LEU A 79 3.00 -12.55 1.05
C LEU A 79 3.53 -13.13 2.36
N GLN A 80 2.98 -14.24 2.87
CA GLN A 80 3.35 -14.77 4.19
C GLN A 80 4.84 -15.09 4.30
N ASP A 81 5.42 -15.78 3.32
CA ASP A 81 6.85 -16.11 3.33
C ASP A 81 7.72 -14.85 3.30
N LEU A 82 7.32 -13.85 2.49
CA LEU A 82 8.00 -12.55 2.42
C LEU A 82 7.90 -11.78 3.75
N ILE A 83 6.73 -11.80 4.40
CA ILE A 83 6.52 -11.14 5.70
C ILE A 83 7.37 -11.82 6.77
N GLN A 84 7.41 -13.15 6.80
CA GLN A 84 8.21 -13.91 7.76
C GLN A 84 9.71 -13.61 7.59
N ASP A 85 10.23 -13.63 6.37
CA ASP A 85 11.64 -13.32 6.11
C ASP A 85 11.98 -11.87 6.45
N TYR A 86 11.15 -10.90 6.05
CA TYR A 86 11.37 -9.49 6.34
C TYR A 86 11.33 -9.17 7.85
N THR A 87 10.48 -9.86 8.60
CA THR A 87 10.26 -9.59 10.03
C THR A 87 11.06 -10.50 10.97
N LYS A 88 11.92 -11.38 10.44
CA LYS A 88 12.61 -12.41 11.22
C LYS A 88 13.44 -11.85 12.38
N THR A 89 14.05 -10.68 12.21
CA THR A 89 14.91 -10.03 13.22
C THR A 89 14.21 -8.94 14.03
N LEU A 90 12.93 -8.66 13.75
CA LEU A 90 12.19 -7.61 14.44
C LEU A 90 11.51 -8.16 15.69
N ASP A 91 11.40 -7.34 16.73
CA ASP A 91 10.56 -7.64 17.88
C ASP A 91 9.07 -7.37 17.57
N PRO A 92 8.12 -7.96 18.31
CA PRO A 92 6.68 -7.81 18.02
C PRO A 92 6.21 -6.35 17.93
N ASP A 93 6.78 -5.47 18.76
CA ASP A 93 6.42 -4.06 18.85
C ASP A 93 7.16 -3.13 17.90
N ASP A 94 8.12 -3.65 17.13
CA ASP A 94 8.88 -2.88 16.17
C ASP A 94 8.02 -2.49 14.97
N TYR A 95 8.21 -1.25 14.52
CA TYR A 95 7.64 -0.79 13.26
C TYR A 95 8.28 -1.54 12.09
N LEU A 96 7.44 -1.95 11.12
CA LEU A 96 7.91 -2.54 9.87
C LEU A 96 8.71 -1.54 9.02
N PHE A 97 8.44 -0.24 9.22
CA PHE A 97 9.02 0.85 8.45
C PHE A 97 9.61 1.93 9.38
N PRO A 98 10.74 1.64 10.06
CA PRO A 98 11.31 2.56 11.02
C PRO A 98 11.95 3.79 10.34
N SER A 99 11.97 4.90 11.08
CA SER A 99 12.67 6.13 10.69
C SER A 99 14.02 6.22 11.41
N SER A 100 15.03 6.78 10.75
CA SER A 100 16.33 7.08 11.38
C SER A 100 16.24 8.12 12.49
N LYS A 101 15.15 8.90 12.53
CA LYS A 101 14.86 9.88 13.60
C LYS A 101 14.11 9.28 14.79
N GLY A 102 13.93 7.95 14.81
CA GLY A 102 13.06 7.26 15.75
C GLY A 102 11.61 7.18 15.28
N GLY A 103 10.87 6.22 15.81
CA GLY A 103 9.50 5.92 15.39
C GLY A 103 9.42 5.35 13.98
N HIS A 104 8.36 5.70 13.26
CA HIS A 104 8.10 5.20 11.90
C HIS A 104 8.36 6.25 10.82
N LEU A 105 8.45 5.81 9.56
CA LEU A 105 8.55 6.70 8.42
C LEU A 105 7.39 7.70 8.35
N GLU A 106 7.72 8.95 8.06
CA GLU A 106 6.70 9.96 7.75
C GLU A 106 6.13 9.74 6.34
N VAL A 107 4.83 9.99 6.20
CA VAL A 107 4.13 9.91 4.90
C VAL A 107 4.77 10.84 3.87
N ASN A 108 5.28 12.00 4.30
CA ASN A 108 5.95 12.95 3.43
C ASN A 108 7.29 12.40 2.89
N THR A 109 8.05 11.65 3.69
CA THR A 109 9.29 10.99 3.24
C THR A 109 8.99 10.01 2.11
N ILE A 110 7.91 9.25 2.24
CA ILE A 110 7.47 8.29 1.21
C ILE A 110 6.95 9.03 -0.03
N TYR A 111 6.20 10.12 0.16
CA TYR A 111 5.77 10.97 -0.95
C TYR A 111 6.98 11.45 -1.76
N GLN A 112 8.00 12.00 -1.12
CA GLN A 112 9.22 12.46 -1.79
C GLN A 112 9.95 11.33 -2.51
N MET A 113 10.05 10.15 -1.89
CA MET A 113 10.61 8.95 -2.52
C MET A 113 9.81 8.56 -3.77
N PHE A 114 8.49 8.57 -3.69
CA PHE A 114 7.62 8.27 -4.82
C PHE A 114 7.74 9.31 -5.93
N GLN A 115 7.87 10.61 -5.62
CA GLN A 115 8.11 11.65 -6.63
C GLN A 115 9.43 11.43 -7.37
N LYS A 116 10.49 10.98 -6.67
CA LYS A 116 11.77 10.64 -7.32
C LYS A 116 11.60 9.47 -8.30
N VAL A 117 10.92 8.40 -7.88
CA VAL A 117 10.63 7.26 -8.76
C VAL A 117 9.75 7.68 -9.94
N ALA A 118 8.70 8.46 -9.68
CA ALA A 118 7.80 8.97 -10.71
C ALA A 118 8.55 9.75 -11.78
N LYS A 119 9.45 10.66 -11.38
CA LYS A 119 10.31 11.42 -12.28
C LYS A 119 11.18 10.52 -13.15
N LEU A 120 11.77 9.45 -12.60
CA LEU A 120 12.57 8.49 -13.36
C LEU A 120 11.73 7.73 -14.40
N LEU A 121 10.46 7.50 -14.10
CA LEU A 121 9.51 6.82 -14.99
C LEU A 121 8.77 7.79 -15.92
N GLY A 122 9.10 9.08 -15.90
CA GLY A 122 8.40 10.11 -16.70
C GLY A 122 6.93 10.30 -16.31
N ARG A 123 6.58 10.05 -15.04
CA ARG A 123 5.22 10.15 -14.50
C ARG A 123 5.07 11.35 -13.57
N ASP A 124 3.94 12.03 -13.67
CA ASP A 124 3.51 13.14 -12.80
C ASP A 124 2.26 12.80 -11.96
N ASP A 125 1.79 11.56 -12.07
CA ASP A 125 0.51 11.08 -11.53
C ASP A 125 0.68 10.06 -10.38
N ILE A 126 1.88 9.96 -9.83
CA ILE A 126 2.19 9.06 -8.71
C ILE A 126 2.13 9.83 -7.39
N GLY A 127 1.54 9.21 -6.37
CA GLY A 127 1.52 9.75 -5.01
C GLY A 127 1.24 8.68 -3.96
N THR A 128 1.09 9.09 -2.71
CA THR A 128 0.89 8.16 -1.58
C THR A 128 -0.39 7.33 -1.67
N HIS A 129 -1.36 7.78 -2.46
CA HIS A 129 -2.59 7.04 -2.76
C HIS A 129 -2.47 6.07 -3.95
N THR A 130 -1.37 6.11 -4.72
CA THR A 130 -1.15 5.21 -5.87
C THR A 130 -1.27 3.76 -5.44
N LEU A 131 -0.64 3.34 -4.34
CA LEU A 131 -0.68 1.92 -3.93
C LEU A 131 -2.09 1.43 -3.62
N ARG A 132 -2.86 2.23 -2.87
CA ARG A 132 -4.26 1.92 -2.56
C ARG A 132 -5.13 1.88 -3.81
N LYS A 133 -4.91 2.81 -4.75
CA LYS A 133 -5.60 2.80 -6.05
C LYS A 133 -5.22 1.58 -6.88
N THR A 134 -3.95 1.19 -6.89
CA THR A 134 -3.44 -0.02 -7.56
C THR A 134 -4.15 -1.25 -7.03
N PHE A 135 -4.22 -1.42 -5.70
CA PHE A 135 -4.98 -2.49 -5.07
C PHE A 135 -6.44 -2.52 -5.55
N GLY A 136 -7.12 -1.36 -5.49
CA GLY A 136 -8.53 -1.25 -5.89
C GLY A 136 -8.78 -1.58 -7.35
N TYR A 137 -7.92 -1.07 -8.23
CA TYR A 137 -7.97 -1.34 -9.66
C TYR A 137 -7.84 -2.84 -9.97
N HIS A 138 -6.81 -3.51 -9.42
CA HIS A 138 -6.58 -4.93 -9.70
C HIS A 138 -7.63 -5.84 -9.05
N CYS A 139 -8.06 -5.50 -7.83
CA CYS A 139 -9.15 -6.22 -7.17
C CYS A 139 -10.44 -6.14 -8.01
N TYR A 140 -10.85 -4.94 -8.43
CA TYR A 140 -12.02 -4.76 -9.30
C TYR A 140 -11.86 -5.45 -10.65
N LYS A 141 -10.68 -5.37 -11.28
CA LYS A 141 -10.42 -6.03 -12.56
C LYS A 141 -10.59 -7.55 -12.46
N LYS A 142 -10.20 -8.15 -11.32
CA LYS A 142 -10.29 -9.58 -11.04
C LYS A 142 -11.70 -10.04 -10.66
N THR A 143 -12.38 -9.32 -9.77
CA THR A 143 -13.68 -9.76 -9.22
C THR A 143 -14.87 -9.26 -10.01
N LYS A 144 -14.73 -8.11 -10.71
CA LYS A 144 -15.83 -7.34 -11.31
C LYS A 144 -16.93 -6.94 -10.32
N ASP A 145 -16.64 -7.00 -9.01
CA ASP A 145 -17.60 -6.76 -7.94
C ASP A 145 -17.26 -5.48 -7.16
N VAL A 146 -18.13 -4.47 -7.33
CA VAL A 146 -18.03 -3.17 -6.64
C VAL A 146 -18.40 -3.28 -5.17
N ALA A 147 -19.30 -4.19 -4.79
CA ALA A 147 -19.73 -4.36 -3.40
C ALA A 147 -18.61 -4.93 -2.54
N THR A 148 -17.92 -5.97 -3.03
CA THR A 148 -16.68 -6.48 -2.41
C THR A 148 -15.63 -5.36 -2.26
N LEU A 149 -15.46 -4.50 -3.27
CA LEU A 149 -14.51 -3.39 -3.19
C LEU A 149 -14.93 -2.33 -2.15
N MET A 150 -16.23 -2.04 -2.04
CA MET A 150 -16.78 -1.14 -1.04
C MET A 150 -16.56 -1.66 0.38
N GLU A 151 -16.71 -2.97 0.59
CA GLU A 151 -16.41 -3.62 1.86
C GLU A 151 -14.91 -3.53 2.18
N ILE A 152 -14.05 -3.92 1.25
CA ILE A 152 -12.59 -3.88 1.41
C ILE A 152 -12.07 -2.45 1.63
N PHE A 153 -12.74 -1.43 1.09
CA PHE A 153 -12.40 -0.02 1.33
C PHE A 153 -13.25 0.67 2.40
N GLY A 154 -14.24 0.00 2.97
CA GLY A 154 -15.14 0.54 3.99
C GLY A 154 -15.86 1.81 3.53
N HIS A 155 -16.12 1.94 2.23
CA HIS A 155 -16.80 3.09 1.64
C HIS A 155 -18.31 2.93 1.78
N SER A 156 -18.98 3.94 2.31
CA SER A 156 -20.44 3.98 2.47
C SER A 156 -21.20 4.27 1.18
N SER A 157 -20.50 4.51 0.06
CA SER A 157 -21.12 4.85 -1.21
C SER A 157 -20.32 4.29 -2.39
N GLU A 158 -21.05 3.74 -3.35
CA GLU A 158 -20.51 3.34 -4.65
C GLU A 158 -19.79 4.49 -5.36
N LYS A 159 -20.26 5.74 -5.21
CA LYS A 159 -19.64 6.90 -5.86
C LYS A 159 -18.20 7.11 -5.40
N ILE A 160 -17.91 6.82 -4.13
CA ILE A 160 -16.55 6.90 -3.58
C ILE A 160 -15.69 5.82 -4.24
N THR A 161 -16.18 4.58 -4.26
CA THR A 161 -15.51 3.44 -4.90
C THR A 161 -15.31 3.62 -6.41
N LYS A 162 -16.33 4.12 -7.11
CA LYS A 162 -16.26 4.49 -8.53
C LYS A 162 -15.25 5.60 -8.75
N ARG A 163 -15.10 6.61 -7.88
CA ARG A 163 -14.03 7.64 -7.99
C ARG A 163 -12.60 7.07 -7.83
N TYR A 164 -12.44 5.95 -7.12
CA TYR A 164 -11.16 5.23 -7.10
C TYR A 164 -10.90 4.46 -8.40
N ASN A 165 -11.97 4.11 -9.13
CA ASN A 165 -11.94 3.32 -10.37
C ASN A 165 -12.25 4.13 -11.64
N SER A 166 -12.66 5.39 -11.57
CA SER A 166 -13.34 6.11 -12.66
C SER A 166 -12.43 6.59 -13.79
N ASN A 167 -11.13 6.34 -13.71
CA ASN A 167 -10.23 6.41 -14.87
C ASN A 167 -9.90 4.99 -15.38
N SER A 168 -10.81 4.03 -15.19
CA SER A 168 -10.68 2.59 -15.52
C SER A 168 -12.00 1.95 -15.97
N LEU A 169 -13.02 2.78 -16.24
CA LEU A 169 -14.23 2.43 -16.99
C LEU A 169 -14.29 3.34 -18.21
#